data_AF-I1BP28-F1
#
_entry.id   AF-I1BP28-F1
#
_cell.length_a   1.000
_cell.length_b   1.000
_cell.length_c   1.000
_cell.angle_alpha   90.00
_cell.angle_beta   90.00
_cell.angle_gamma   90.00
#
_symmetry.space_group_name_H-M   'P 1'
#
loop_
_entity.id
_entity.type
_entity.pdbx_description
1 polymer ?
#
loop_
_entity_poly.entity_id
_entity_poly.type
_entity_poly.pdbx_seq_one_letter_code
_entity_poly.pdbx_strand_id
1 'polypeptide(L)'
;MSGPEASNVDRQLKILSPPKNTPSIPELPESAYRLDNNELKKLYQSSIERREKLENSPLKTQKMRDAEEQEKLKKHPKTTIRVRMPDHTIVQATFQSKEKSKKNI
;
A
#
# COMPACT_ATOMS: atom_id res chain seq x y z
N MET A 1 -10.57 31.68 4.77
CA MET A 1 -9.58 31.17 3.78
C MET A 1 -8.29 30.94 4.54
N SER A 2 -7.97 29.69 4.92
CA SER A 2 -6.71 29.36 5.61
C SER A 2 -5.71 28.87 4.57
N GLY A 3 -4.53 29.48 4.53
CA GLY A 3 -3.43 29.11 3.62
C GLY A 3 -2.88 27.71 3.93
N PRO A 4 -1.95 27.17 3.11
CA PRO A 4 -1.40 25.85 3.34
C PRO A 4 -0.47 25.93 4.54
N GLU A 5 -0.97 25.57 5.73
CA GLU A 5 -0.12 25.29 6.88
C GLU A 5 0.84 24.18 6.46
N ALA A 6 2.10 24.56 6.23
CA ALA A 6 3.19 23.63 6.00
C ALA A 6 3.36 22.84 7.29
N SER A 7 2.63 21.73 7.41
CA SER A 7 2.81 20.78 8.49
C SER A 7 4.28 20.40 8.52
N ASN A 8 4.98 20.77 9.59
CA ASN A 8 6.40 20.49 9.76
C ASN A 8 6.52 19.00 10.11
N VAL A 9 6.46 18.15 9.08
CA VAL A 9 6.65 16.72 9.19
C VAL A 9 8.16 16.49 9.21
N ASP A 10 8.65 15.89 10.29
CA ASP A 10 10.01 15.34 10.30
C ASP A 10 10.13 14.30 9.17
N ARG A 11 10.92 14.63 8.16
CA ARG A 11 11.07 13.85 6.93
C ARG A 11 11.79 12.52 7.19
N GLN A 12 12.46 12.38 8.34
CA GLN A 12 13.22 11.17 8.71
C GLN A 12 14.05 10.63 7.53
N LEU A 13 14.78 11.53 6.87
CA LEU A 13 15.53 11.22 5.66
C LEU A 13 16.57 10.14 5.95
N LYS A 14 16.54 9.05 5.19
CA LYS A 14 17.49 7.93 5.31
C LYS A 14 18.01 7.55 3.94
N ILE A 15 19.33 7.34 3.86
CA ILE A 15 19.99 6.82 2.66
C ILE A 15 20.33 5.37 2.94
N LEU A 16 19.82 4.46 2.12
CA LEU A 16 20.03 3.03 2.24
C LEU A 16 20.90 2.57 1.07
N SER A 17 22.08 2.04 1.37
CA SER A 17 22.92 1.38 0.37
C SER A 17 22.35 0.03 -0.01
N PRO A 18 22.63 -0.47 -1.23
CA PRO A 18 22.30 -1.83 -1.63
C PRO A 18 22.80 -2.85 -0.59
N PRO A 19 22.02 -3.90 -0.28
CA PRO A 19 22.48 -4.95 0.60
C PRO A 19 23.68 -5.66 -0.04
N LYS A 20 24.82 -5.67 0.67
CA LYS A 20 26.04 -6.36 0.21
C LYS A 20 25.88 -7.89 0.22
N ASN A 21 24.94 -8.39 1.02
CA ASN A 21 24.63 -9.81 1.13
C ASN A 21 23.12 -9.97 1.17
N THR A 22 22.54 -10.53 0.11
CA THR A 22 21.13 -10.91 0.09
C THR A 22 20.99 -12.28 0.74
N PRO A 23 20.19 -12.43 1.82
CA PRO A 23 19.92 -13.74 2.37
C PRO A 23 19.31 -14.63 1.28
N SER A 24 19.82 -15.85 1.17
CA SER A 24 19.22 -16.85 0.27
C SER A 24 17.78 -17.10 0.72
N ILE A 25 16.83 -17.05 -0.21
CA ILE A 25 15.44 -17.43 0.08
C ILE A 25 15.44 -18.95 0.22
N PRO A 26 15.04 -19.49 1.39
CA PRO A 26 15.01 -20.93 1.58
C PRO A 26 14.06 -21.58 0.56
N GLU A 27 14.46 -22.73 0.04
CA GLU A 27 13.63 -23.50 -0.87
C GLU A 27 12.40 -24.01 -0.11
N LEU A 28 11.21 -23.64 -0.60
CA LEU A 28 9.95 -24.09 -0.04
C LEU A 28 9.72 -25.56 -0.42
N PRO A 29 9.21 -26.40 0.50
CA PRO A 29 8.90 -27.78 0.20
C PRO A 29 7.77 -27.88 -0.83
N GLU A 30 7.78 -28.94 -1.63
CA GLU A 30 6.79 -29.17 -2.69
C GLU A 30 5.34 -29.18 -2.18
N SER A 31 5.13 -29.60 -0.92
CA SER A 31 3.81 -29.60 -0.28
C SER A 31 3.20 -28.20 -0.14
N ALA A 32 4.01 -27.13 -0.06
CA ALA A 32 3.52 -25.77 0.03
C ALA A 32 2.82 -25.30 -1.27
N TYR A 33 3.09 -25.97 -2.39
CA TYR A 33 2.45 -25.69 -3.68
C TYR A 33 1.21 -26.56 -3.92
N ARG A 34 0.94 -27.53 -3.03
CA ARG A 34 -0.27 -28.37 -3.09
C ARG A 34 -1.37 -27.74 -2.24
N LEU A 35 -2.54 -27.57 -2.84
CA LEU A 35 -3.70 -27.04 -2.14
C LEU A 35 -4.22 -28.04 -1.11
N ASP A 36 -4.45 -27.56 0.11
CA ASP A 36 -5.19 -28.32 1.12
C ASP A 36 -6.71 -28.21 0.91
N ASN A 37 -7.47 -29.15 1.43
CA ASN A 37 -8.93 -29.17 1.36
C ASN A 37 -9.56 -27.90 1.97
N ASN A 38 -8.96 -27.37 3.03
CA ASN A 38 -9.42 -26.12 3.65
C ASN A 38 -9.20 -24.91 2.73
N GLU A 39 -8.08 -24.86 2.02
CA GLU A 39 -7.78 -23.80 1.05
C GLU A 39 -8.71 -23.87 -0.15
N LEU A 40 -8.96 -25.08 -0.68
CA LEU A 40 -9.96 -25.30 -1.73
C LEU A 40 -11.34 -24.79 -1.32
N LYS A 41 -11.78 -25.09 -0.10
CA LYS A 41 -13.05 -24.58 0.43
C LYS A 41 -13.08 -23.05 0.51
N LYS A 42 -11.99 -22.42 0.98
CA LYS A 42 -11.87 -20.95 1.02
C LYS A 42 -11.87 -20.33 -0.37
N LEU A 43 -11.18 -20.93 -1.34
CA LEU A 43 -11.15 -20.46 -2.72
C LEU A 43 -12.55 -20.53 -3.35
N TYR A 44 -13.26 -21.63 -3.13
CA TYR A 44 -14.64 -21.78 -3.60
C TYR A 44 -15.57 -20.72 -2.97
N GLN A 45 -15.49 -20.53 -1.65
CA GLN A 45 -16.26 -19.51 -0.94
C GLN A 45 -15.96 -18.10 -1.46
N SER A 46 -14.68 -17.76 -1.67
CA SER A 46 -14.26 -16.47 -2.24
C SER A 46 -14.82 -16.25 -3.66
N SER A 47 -14.92 -17.32 -4.46
CA SER A 47 -15.53 -17.27 -5.79
C SER A 47 -17.02 -16.95 -5.73
N ILE A 48 -17.76 -17.62 -4.82
CA ILE A 48 -19.19 -17.34 -4.59
C ILE A 48 -19.39 -15.89 -4.13
N GLU A 49 -18.64 -15.45 -3.12
CA GLU A 49 -18.76 -14.07 -2.60
C GLU A 49 -18.45 -13.03 -3.68
N ARG A 50 -17.46 -13.28 -4.54
CA ARG A 50 -17.14 -12.38 -5.66
C ARG A 50 -18.32 -12.31 -6.63
N ARG A 51 -18.90 -13.45 -7.00
CA ARG A 51 -20.06 -13.51 -7.89
C ARG A 51 -21.24 -12.74 -7.29
N GLU A 52 -21.58 -13.00 -6.03
CA GLU A 52 -22.67 -12.32 -5.33
C GLU A 52 -22.45 -10.81 -5.22
N LYS A 53 -21.21 -10.37 -4.96
CA LYS A 53 -20.84 -8.94 -4.91
C LYS A 53 -20.97 -8.25 -6.26
N LEU A 54 -20.74 -8.95 -7.37
CA LEU A 54 -20.88 -8.40 -8.72
C LEU A 54 -22.33 -8.37 -9.17
N GLU A 55 -23.09 -9.42 -8.90
CA GLU A 55 -24.52 -9.52 -9.24
C GLU A 55 -25.37 -8.52 -8.42
N ASN A 56 -25.08 -8.38 -7.12
CA ASN A 56 -25.89 -7.58 -6.19
C ASN A 56 -25.23 -6.25 -5.78
N SER A 57 -24.23 -5.76 -6.55
CA SER A 57 -23.48 -4.57 -6.16
C SER A 57 -24.38 -3.32 -6.13
N PRO A 58 -24.53 -2.63 -4.99
CA PRO A 58 -25.29 -1.39 -4.95
C PRO A 58 -24.53 -0.25 -5.64
N LEU A 59 -25.26 0.73 -6.18
CA LEU A 59 -24.67 1.92 -6.77
C LEU A 59 -23.81 2.67 -5.75
N LYS A 60 -22.56 2.94 -6.11
CA LYS A 60 -21.64 3.67 -5.23
C LYS A 60 -21.92 5.17 -5.26
N THR A 61 -22.59 5.65 -4.22
CA THR A 61 -22.96 7.06 -4.05
C THR A 61 -21.74 7.94 -3.72
N GLN A 62 -21.87 9.25 -3.92
CA GLN A 62 -20.82 10.21 -3.56
C GLN A 62 -20.49 10.14 -2.06
N LYS A 63 -21.52 10.10 -1.20
CA LYS A 63 -21.35 9.97 0.26
C LYS A 63 -20.53 8.73 0.65
N MET A 64 -20.73 7.60 -0.03
CA MET A 64 -19.96 6.38 0.21
C MET A 64 -18.48 6.54 -0.19
N ARG A 65 -18.21 7.21 -1.32
CA ARG A 65 -16.83 7.47 -1.76
C ARG A 65 -16.10 8.38 -0.78
N ASP A 66 -16.75 9.45 -0.34
CA ASP A 66 -16.14 10.41 0.58
C ASP A 66 -15.84 9.77 1.95
N ALA A 67 -16.75 8.91 2.45
CA ALA A 67 -16.54 8.17 3.69
C ALA A 67 -15.34 7.20 3.59
N GLU A 68 -15.25 6.43 2.50
CA GLU A 68 -14.10 5.54 2.26
C GLU A 68 -12.78 6.31 2.15
N GLU A 69 -12.78 7.48 1.51
CA GLU A 69 -11.59 8.32 1.39
C GLU A 69 -11.13 8.83 2.77
N GLN A 70 -12.07 9.28 3.60
CA GLN A 70 -11.77 9.69 4.97
C GLN A 70 -11.22 8.53 5.80
N GLU A 71 -11.77 7.32 5.65
CA GLU A 71 -11.27 6.14 6.35
C GLU A 71 -9.85 5.76 5.91
N LYS A 72 -9.57 5.79 4.60
CA LYS A 72 -8.22 5.55 4.06
C LYS A 72 -7.20 6.55 4.60
N LEU A 73 -7.58 7.84 4.64
CA LEU A 73 -6.73 8.91 5.17
C LEU A 73 -6.45 8.74 6.68
N LYS A 74 -7.43 8.24 7.45
CA LYS A 74 -7.26 7.92 8.87
C LYS A 74 -6.38 6.69 9.09
N LYS A 75 -6.56 5.65 8.26
CA LYS A 75 -5.82 4.39 8.36
C LYS A 75 -4.33 4.57 8.09
N HIS A 76 -3.99 5.43 7.12
CA HIS A 76 -2.61 5.70 6.73
C HIS A 76 -2.35 7.21 6.71
N PRO A 77 -2.09 7.85 7.87
CA PRO A 77 -1.87 9.30 7.94
C PRO A 77 -0.48 9.73 7.43
N LYS A 78 0.49 8.82 7.46
CA LYS A 78 1.87 9.02 6.99
C LYS A 78 2.18 8.04 5.87
N THR A 79 2.95 8.48 4.89
CA THR A 79 3.38 7.69 3.73
C THR A 79 4.89 7.78 3.59
N THR A 80 5.57 6.65 3.51
CA THR A 80 7.03 6.59 3.28
C THR A 80 7.30 6.39 1.81
N ILE A 81 8.04 7.32 1.19
CA ILE A 81 8.44 7.25 -0.22
C ILE A 81 9.92 6.86 -0.29
N ARG A 82 10.24 5.96 -1.22
CA ARG A 82 11.60 5.50 -1.52
C ARG A 82 11.92 5.75 -2.97
N VAL A 83 12.97 6.52 -3.24
CA VAL A 83 13.48 6.78 -4.59
C VAL A 83 14.75 5.97 -4.78
N ARG A 84 14.75 5.09 -5.78
CA ARG A 84 15.93 4.33 -6.18
C ARG A 84 16.72 5.15 -7.19
N MET A 85 17.96 5.43 -6.84
CA MET A 85 18.91 6.16 -7.65
C MET A 85 19.61 5.22 -8.65
N PRO A 86 20.24 5.75 -9.72
CA PRO A 86 20.95 4.95 -10.72
C PRO A 86 22.10 4.11 -10.14
N ASP A 87 22.72 4.57 -9.06
CA ASP A 87 23.77 3.86 -8.30
C ASP A 87 23.21 2.76 -7.36
N HIS A 88 21.91 2.44 -7.49
CA HIS A 88 21.15 1.50 -6.66
C HIS A 88 20.94 1.96 -5.21
N THR A 89 21.42 3.13 -4.83
CA THR A 89 21.14 3.73 -3.51
C THR A 89 19.65 4.09 -3.41
N ILE A 90 19.05 3.89 -2.23
CA ILE A 90 17.66 4.24 -1.98
C ILE A 90 17.61 5.43 -1.03
N VAL A 91 16.99 6.50 -1.49
CA VAL A 91 16.65 7.66 -0.65
C VAL A 91 15.24 7.46 -0.11
N GLN A 92 15.10 7.33 1.21
CA GLN A 92 13.83 7.15 1.92
C GLN A 92 13.46 8.44 2.67
N ALA A 93 12.22 8.89 2.53
CA ALA A 93 11.66 9.97 3.34
C ALA A 93 10.18 9.70 3.69
N THR A 94 9.73 10.24 4.82
CA THR A 94 8.35 10.15 5.31
C THR A 94 7.61 11.45 5.02
N PHE A 95 6.39 11.31 4.50
CA PHE A 95 5.50 12.39 4.09
C PHE A 95 4.13 12.23 4.76
N GLN A 96 3.33 13.29 4.79
CA GLN A 96 1.91 13.15 5.08
C GLN A 96 1.16 12.65 3.86
N SER A 97 0.11 11.85 4.06
CA SER A 97 -0.68 11.30 2.94
C SER A 97 -1.44 12.37 2.12
N LYS A 98 -1.56 13.60 2.65
CA LYS A 98 -2.13 14.76 1.96
C LYS A 98 -1.07 15.74 1.43
N GLU A 99 0.22 15.42 1.58
CA GLU A 99 1.30 16.30 1.13
C GLU A 99 1.33 16.34 -0.41
N LYS A 100 1.35 17.54 -0.97
CA LYS A 100 1.40 17.74 -2.42
C LYS A 100 2.85 17.70 -2.90
N SER A 101 3.08 17.18 -4.11
CA SER A 101 4.38 17.32 -4.76
C SER A 101 4.66 18.80 -5.01
N LYS A 102 5.87 19.24 -4.70
CA LYS A 102 6.33 20.58 -5.08
C LYS A 102 6.66 20.54 -6.57
N LYS A 103 5.87 21.23 -7.37
CA LYS A 103 6.10 21.38 -8.81
C LYS A 103 7.10 22.53 -9.01
N ASN A 104 8.39 22.22 -8.95
CA ASN A 104 9.44 23.11 -9.44
C ASN A 104 9.93 22.55 -10.76
N ILE A 105 9.59 23.25 -11.84
CA ILE A 105 10.25 23.15 -13.15
C ILE A 105 11.43 24.11 -13.11
#